data_AF-W7U3E2-F1
#
_entry.id   AF-W7U3E2-F1
#
_cell.length_a   1.000
_cell.length_b   1.000
_cell.length_c   1.000
_cell.angle_alpha   90.00
_cell.angle_beta   90.00
_cell.angle_gamma   90.00
#
_symmetry.space_group_name_H-M   'P 1'
#
loop_
_entity.id
_entity.type
_entity.pdbx_description
1 polymer ?
#
loop_
_entity_poly.entity_id
_entity_poly.type
_entity_poly.pdbx_seq_one_letter_code
_entity_poly.pdbx_strand_id
1 'polypeptide(L)'
;MSEYQASWFEGEEEEGQNDEGGEEEEGEEEEGEEEEGEEEGEEEEDPSLSIGSEQQRQGRQVRQLEKDELEFPDEVQTPDDRPAKERFARYRALKSLRTSPWDPNESLPREYARIFKFSSFAASLARVTSEMEEREKAQNRHLLATLLPPPASSATKKKDGEDDSGMEVEDEKSSDKFSEGFVPAGSYVTLELGGVPAEVGKRAQRLQAKESPLTVFSLLRYENKVSVLHFNILRHPACSTPVKSKDRLVFYTGFRSFEARPVFSEHNLNCDKHKFSRFLHGGRFAVATVFGPVSMPPCPVLVFRKSSPDEMGEEGKTATTPSRTGGSGSFLPATAGVVEPKSHTRDLTLVATGTLHTVDPDRIILKRILLTGYPIRVKRRSAVVKHMFYNPEDVKWFKPAELSTKLGAAGHIREPVGTHGLMKVRFNRIIQQSDTVCLPLFKRVFPKLLPEEIEEDGAHAAHFP
;
A
#
# COMPACT_ATOMS: atom_id res chain seq x y z
N MET A 1 -17.79 -12.62 27.33
CA MET A 1 -17.14 -12.14 26.09
C MET A 1 -16.40 -10.84 26.41
N SER A 2 -15.53 -10.35 25.54
CA SER A 2 -15.12 -8.93 25.60
C SER A 2 -16.30 -8.06 25.13
N GLU A 3 -16.52 -6.92 25.79
CA GLU A 3 -17.57 -5.95 25.46
C GLU A 3 -17.48 -5.50 23.98
N TYR A 4 -16.25 -5.30 23.49
CA TYR A 4 -15.90 -5.00 22.10
C TYR A 4 -16.30 -6.08 21.06
N GLN A 5 -16.55 -7.31 21.49
CA GLN A 5 -17.07 -8.38 20.62
C GLN A 5 -18.58 -8.59 20.77
N ALA A 6 -19.14 -8.32 21.95
CA ALA A 6 -20.55 -8.55 22.23
C ALA A 6 -21.47 -7.63 21.43
N SER A 7 -21.03 -6.40 21.13
CA SER A 7 -21.80 -5.37 20.41
C SER A 7 -22.07 -5.64 18.92
N TRP A 8 -21.66 -6.80 18.38
CA TRP A 8 -21.72 -7.10 16.94
C TRP A 8 -22.46 -8.39 16.59
N PHE A 9 -23.03 -9.07 17.59
CA PHE A 9 -23.92 -10.22 17.40
C PHE A 9 -25.33 -9.83 17.84
N GLU A 10 -26.05 -9.16 16.94
CA GLU A 10 -27.50 -9.00 17.07
C GLU A 10 -28.13 -10.40 17.12
N GLY A 11 -29.04 -10.61 18.08
CA GLY A 11 -29.58 -11.92 18.39
C GLY A 11 -30.77 -12.29 17.49
N GLU A 12 -30.81 -13.54 17.07
CA GLU A 12 -32.05 -14.24 16.70
C GLU A 12 -32.31 -15.33 17.75
N GLU A 13 -33.58 -15.58 18.05
CA GLU A 13 -34.03 -16.31 19.24
C GLU A 13 -33.91 -17.84 19.07
N GLU A 14 -33.58 -18.57 20.14
CA GLU A 14 -33.52 -20.04 20.10
C GLU A 14 -34.93 -20.65 20.12
N GLU A 15 -35.52 -20.87 18.94
CA GLU A 15 -36.65 -21.80 18.80
C GLU A 15 -36.18 -23.24 19.08
N GLY A 16 -36.31 -23.64 20.35
CA GLY A 16 -36.03 -25.00 20.79
C GLY A 16 -37.06 -26.00 20.27
N GLN A 17 -36.59 -27.05 19.60
CA GLN A 17 -37.37 -28.25 19.34
C GLN A 17 -36.66 -29.45 19.96
N ASN A 18 -37.30 -30.05 20.97
CA ASN A 18 -36.92 -31.35 21.50
C ASN A 18 -37.23 -32.43 20.46
N ASP A 19 -36.38 -33.45 20.39
CA ASP A 19 -36.79 -34.77 19.93
C ASP A 19 -35.97 -35.81 20.69
N GLU A 20 -36.65 -36.70 21.41
CA GLU A 20 -36.02 -37.75 22.22
C GLU A 20 -36.04 -39.07 21.44
N GLY A 21 -34.88 -39.71 21.32
CA GLY A 21 -34.73 -41.01 20.67
C GLY A 21 -33.44 -41.67 21.12
N GLY A 22 -33.57 -42.72 21.94
CA GLY A 22 -32.46 -43.56 22.38
C GLY A 22 -32.21 -44.73 21.43
N GLU A 23 -31.56 -45.77 21.97
CA GLU A 23 -31.28 -47.07 21.35
C GLU A 23 -30.29 -47.03 20.15
N GLU A 24 -29.29 -47.91 20.04
CA GLU A 24 -28.60 -48.70 21.09
C GLU A 24 -27.16 -49.00 20.59
N GLU A 25 -26.29 -49.59 21.43
CA GLU A 25 -24.94 -50.01 21.02
C GLU A 25 -24.93 -51.47 20.54
N GLU A 26 -24.40 -51.72 19.35
CA GLU A 26 -23.65 -52.95 19.04
C GLU A 26 -22.38 -52.56 18.27
N GLY A 27 -21.33 -53.37 18.41
CA GLY A 27 -20.05 -53.15 17.76
C GLY A 27 -19.40 -54.47 17.37
N GLU A 28 -18.66 -54.45 16.28
CA GLU A 28 -17.86 -55.57 15.78
C GLU A 28 -16.42 -55.08 15.52
N GLU A 29 -15.46 -55.93 15.88
CA GLU A 29 -14.04 -55.76 15.58
C GLU A 29 -13.68 -56.82 14.53
N GLU A 30 -12.92 -56.45 13.49
CA GLU A 30 -11.84 -57.31 13.01
C GLU A 30 -10.86 -56.57 12.07
N GLU A 31 -9.75 -57.25 11.88
CA GLU A 31 -8.50 -57.02 11.16
C GLU A 31 -8.70 -56.68 9.66
N GLY A 32 -7.71 -56.22 8.89
CA GLY A 32 -6.30 -55.98 9.17
C GLY A 32 -5.40 -56.61 8.10
N GLU A 33 -5.06 -55.87 7.04
CA GLU A 33 -4.17 -56.31 5.94
C GLU A 33 -3.24 -55.15 5.49
N GLU A 34 -2.17 -55.51 4.78
CA GLU A 34 -0.89 -54.75 4.75
C GLU A 34 -0.69 -53.81 3.52
N GLU A 35 0.45 -53.11 3.51
CA GLU A 35 0.82 -52.09 2.52
C GLU A 35 1.39 -52.68 1.21
N GLU A 36 1.08 -52.03 0.07
CA GLU A 36 2.04 -51.92 -1.04
C GLU A 36 2.28 -50.43 -1.32
N GLY A 37 3.55 -50.01 -1.39
CA GLY A 37 3.94 -48.62 -1.56
C GLY A 37 4.40 -48.30 -2.99
N GLU A 38 3.99 -47.16 -3.52
CA GLU A 38 4.50 -46.60 -4.78
C GLU A 38 5.61 -45.57 -4.47
N GLU A 39 6.77 -45.68 -5.14
CA GLU A 39 7.92 -44.79 -4.93
C GLU A 39 7.69 -43.42 -5.62
N GLU A 40 7.45 -42.35 -4.85
CA GLU A 40 7.62 -40.99 -5.36
C GLU A 40 9.12 -40.64 -5.43
N GLY A 41 9.59 -40.29 -6.63
CA GLY A 41 11.02 -40.09 -6.89
C GLY A 41 11.61 -38.86 -6.20
N GLU A 42 12.69 -39.05 -5.44
CA GLU A 42 13.45 -37.97 -4.82
C GLU A 42 14.12 -37.09 -5.90
N GLU A 43 13.77 -35.80 -5.97
CA GLU A 43 14.58 -34.82 -6.72
C GLU A 43 15.89 -34.57 -5.95
N GLU A 44 17.02 -35.08 -6.45
CA GLU A 44 18.32 -34.90 -5.79
C GLU A 44 18.68 -33.41 -5.61
N GLU A 45 18.64 -32.91 -4.37
CA GLU A 45 19.14 -31.57 -4.04
C GLU A 45 20.67 -31.49 -4.22
N ASP A 46 21.12 -30.89 -5.33
CA ASP A 46 22.53 -30.66 -5.67
C ASP A 46 23.34 -30.12 -4.45
N PRO A 47 24.23 -30.93 -3.84
CA PRO A 47 24.90 -30.55 -2.59
C PRO A 47 25.87 -29.36 -2.70
N SER A 48 26.16 -28.89 -3.93
CA SER A 48 27.15 -27.83 -4.18
C SER A 48 26.73 -26.43 -3.68
N LEU A 49 25.44 -26.21 -3.40
CA LEU A 49 24.88 -24.87 -3.12
C LEU A 49 24.97 -24.39 -1.66
N SER A 50 25.65 -25.12 -0.76
CA SER A 50 25.55 -24.93 0.69
C SER A 50 26.17 -23.63 1.23
N ILE A 51 27.21 -23.08 0.59
CA ILE A 51 27.95 -21.89 1.06
C ILE A 51 27.53 -20.60 0.31
N GLY A 52 26.22 -20.33 0.30
CA GLY A 52 25.69 -18.99 0.00
C GLY A 52 25.77 -18.07 1.22
N SER A 53 25.96 -16.76 1.01
CA SER A 53 25.92 -15.78 2.10
C SER A 53 24.55 -15.78 2.81
N GLU A 54 24.50 -15.34 4.07
CA GLU A 54 23.23 -15.25 4.81
C GLU A 54 22.19 -14.39 4.09
N GLN A 55 22.65 -13.35 3.40
CA GLN A 55 21.84 -12.43 2.59
C GLN A 55 21.29 -13.14 1.34
N GLN A 56 22.04 -14.06 0.72
CA GLN A 56 21.55 -14.92 -0.35
C GLN A 56 20.53 -15.93 0.17
N ARG A 57 20.74 -16.53 1.35
CA ARG A 57 19.75 -17.42 2.01
C ARG A 57 18.44 -16.69 2.32
N GLN A 58 18.51 -15.49 2.90
CA GLN A 58 17.34 -14.62 3.11
C GLN A 58 16.66 -14.25 1.78
N GLY A 59 17.43 -13.91 0.74
CA GLY A 59 16.90 -13.64 -0.60
C GLY A 59 16.14 -14.82 -1.23
N ARG A 60 16.65 -16.05 -1.08
CA ARG A 60 15.96 -17.28 -1.49
C ARG A 60 14.67 -17.49 -0.67
N GLN A 61 14.73 -17.40 0.66
CA GLN A 61 13.56 -17.54 1.54
C GLN A 61 12.46 -16.51 1.22
N VAL A 62 12.83 -15.26 0.91
CA VAL A 62 11.88 -14.21 0.54
C VAL A 62 11.24 -14.44 -0.83
N ARG A 63 11.94 -15.06 -1.78
CA ARG A 63 11.35 -15.53 -3.05
C ARG A 63 10.40 -16.69 -2.86
N GLN A 64 10.72 -17.62 -1.95
CA GLN A 64 9.83 -18.73 -1.62
C GLN A 64 8.54 -18.20 -0.98
N LEU A 65 8.63 -17.32 0.02
CA LEU A 65 7.46 -16.67 0.64
C LEU A 65 6.57 -15.88 -0.35
N GLU A 66 7.09 -15.39 -1.47
CA GLU A 66 6.26 -14.78 -2.54
C GLU A 66 5.49 -15.85 -3.35
N LYS A 67 6.06 -17.04 -3.57
CA LYS A 67 5.34 -18.20 -4.14
C LYS A 67 4.30 -18.73 -3.15
N ASP A 68 4.69 -18.90 -1.89
CA ASP A 68 3.83 -19.48 -0.84
C ASP A 68 2.55 -18.64 -0.62
N GLU A 69 2.59 -17.30 -0.79
CA GLU A 69 1.39 -16.45 -0.76
C GLU A 69 0.44 -16.67 -1.96
N LEU A 70 0.96 -17.11 -3.12
CA LEU A 70 0.16 -17.43 -4.30
C LEU A 70 -0.51 -18.81 -4.19
N GLU A 71 0.20 -19.78 -3.60
CA GLU A 71 -0.25 -21.17 -3.46
C GLU A 71 -1.16 -21.37 -2.24
N PHE A 72 -0.80 -20.81 -1.09
CA PHE A 72 -1.53 -20.92 0.18
C PHE A 72 -2.07 -19.56 0.63
N PRO A 73 -3.05 -18.97 -0.10
CA PRO A 73 -3.46 -17.59 0.05
C PRO A 73 -4.05 -17.29 1.43
N ASP A 74 -3.28 -16.50 2.17
CA ASP A 74 -3.51 -16.05 3.54
C ASP A 74 -3.45 -17.09 4.66
N GLU A 75 -3.07 -18.34 4.38
CA GLU A 75 -2.99 -19.39 5.41
C GLU A 75 -1.98 -19.04 6.52
N VAL A 76 -2.34 -19.37 7.76
CA VAL A 76 -1.57 -19.10 8.98
C VAL A 76 -1.84 -20.21 9.99
N GLN A 77 -0.80 -20.98 10.33
CA GLN A 77 -0.90 -22.01 11.35
C GLN A 77 -1.21 -21.41 12.74
N THR A 78 -2.20 -21.98 13.41
CA THR A 78 -2.54 -21.72 14.82
C THR A 78 -1.36 -22.09 15.72
N PRO A 79 -1.09 -21.35 16.81
CA PRO A 79 0.02 -21.67 17.72
C PRO A 79 -0.37 -22.75 18.72
N ASP A 80 0.58 -23.64 19.00
CA ASP A 80 0.53 -24.58 20.13
C ASP A 80 1.02 -23.89 21.43
N ASP A 81 1.89 -22.87 21.31
CA ASP A 81 2.58 -22.19 22.42
C ASP A 81 1.69 -21.27 23.27
N ARG A 82 0.51 -20.88 22.78
CA ARG A 82 -0.34 -19.84 23.39
C ARG A 82 -1.78 -19.92 22.88
N PRO A 83 -2.77 -19.39 23.62
CA PRO A 83 -4.16 -19.36 23.16
C PRO A 83 -4.36 -18.59 21.85
N ALA A 84 -5.15 -19.15 20.94
CA ALA A 84 -5.48 -18.52 19.67
C ALA A 84 -6.30 -17.23 19.86
N LYS A 85 -7.16 -17.18 20.89
CA LYS A 85 -7.91 -15.99 21.33
C LYS A 85 -6.99 -14.79 21.59
N GLU A 86 -5.77 -15.02 22.08
CA GLU A 86 -4.79 -13.98 22.40
C GLU A 86 -3.97 -13.58 21.17
N ARG A 87 -3.39 -14.55 20.44
CA ARG A 87 -2.64 -14.28 19.19
C ARG A 87 -3.48 -13.53 18.16
N PHE A 88 -4.79 -13.81 18.12
CA PHE A 88 -5.73 -13.23 17.17
C PHE A 88 -6.74 -12.24 17.80
N ALA A 89 -6.52 -11.78 19.04
CA ALA A 89 -7.42 -10.86 19.76
C ALA A 89 -7.78 -9.57 19.00
N ARG A 90 -6.89 -9.11 18.09
CA ARG A 90 -7.09 -7.92 17.23
C ARG A 90 -7.69 -8.24 15.85
N TYR A 91 -8.25 -9.43 15.66
CA TYR A 91 -8.99 -9.83 14.46
C TYR A 91 -10.45 -10.14 14.82
N ARG A 92 -11.36 -9.90 13.89
CA ARG A 92 -12.78 -10.33 13.93
C ARG A 92 -13.05 -11.23 12.72
N ALA A 93 -13.99 -12.17 12.85
CA ALA A 93 -14.54 -12.84 11.67
C ALA A 93 -15.43 -11.87 10.89
N LEU A 94 -15.61 -12.10 9.59
CA LEU A 94 -16.58 -11.37 8.76
C LEU A 94 -17.35 -12.36 7.90
N LYS A 95 -18.69 -12.26 7.92
CA LYS A 95 -19.58 -13.06 7.05
C LYS A 95 -19.32 -12.80 5.57
N SER A 96 -18.97 -11.58 5.20
CA SER A 96 -18.55 -11.23 3.85
C SER A 96 -17.64 -10.00 3.86
N LEU A 97 -16.49 -10.11 3.19
CA LEU A 97 -15.57 -8.99 2.99
C LEU A 97 -16.23 -7.82 2.23
N ARG A 98 -17.32 -8.05 1.49
CA ARG A 98 -18.05 -7.00 0.76
C ARG A 98 -19.15 -6.35 1.60
N THR A 99 -20.03 -7.16 2.19
CA THR A 99 -21.29 -6.64 2.78
C THR A 99 -21.24 -6.42 4.29
N SER A 100 -20.31 -7.04 5.04
CA SER A 100 -20.18 -6.74 6.48
C SER A 100 -19.66 -5.30 6.68
N PRO A 101 -20.26 -4.49 7.55
CA PRO A 101 -19.82 -3.12 7.79
C PRO A 101 -18.47 -3.06 8.51
N TRP A 102 -17.81 -1.90 8.43
CA TRP A 102 -16.64 -1.56 9.25
C TRP A 102 -16.55 -0.03 9.35
N ASP A 103 -16.29 0.51 10.54
CA ASP A 103 -16.15 1.96 10.73
C ASP A 103 -14.74 2.48 10.30
N PRO A 104 -14.64 3.45 9.37
CA PRO A 104 -13.38 4.11 9.02
C PRO A 104 -12.65 4.78 10.19
N ASN A 105 -13.29 5.03 11.33
CA ASN A 105 -12.71 5.69 12.50
C ASN A 105 -12.29 4.70 13.61
N GLU A 106 -12.58 3.41 13.45
CA GLU A 106 -12.29 2.37 14.44
C GLU A 106 -10.78 2.07 14.52
N SER A 107 -10.25 2.08 15.75
CA SER A 107 -8.89 1.67 16.11
C SER A 107 -7.75 2.43 15.40
N LEU A 108 -7.98 3.70 15.06
CA LEU A 108 -7.01 4.57 14.38
C LEU A 108 -5.68 4.70 15.17
N PRO A 109 -4.52 4.68 14.49
CA PRO A 109 -3.22 5.03 15.08
C PRO A 109 -3.17 6.49 15.55
N ARG A 110 -2.31 6.83 16.52
CA ARG A 110 -2.14 8.19 17.04
C ARG A 110 -1.74 9.19 15.93
N GLU A 111 -1.00 8.70 14.95
CA GLU A 111 -0.52 9.41 13.77
C GLU A 111 -1.67 9.92 12.89
N TYR A 112 -2.83 9.25 12.88
CA TYR A 112 -4.01 9.70 12.14
C TYR A 112 -4.66 10.97 12.74
N ALA A 113 -4.30 11.37 13.97
CA ALA A 113 -4.70 12.66 14.53
C ALA A 113 -3.84 13.84 14.02
N ARG A 114 -2.73 13.58 13.32
CA ARG A 114 -1.79 14.61 12.81
C ARG A 114 -1.99 14.97 11.34
N ILE A 115 -2.66 14.12 10.57
CA ILE A 115 -2.80 14.24 9.12
C ILE A 115 -3.96 15.15 8.70
N PHE A 116 -3.88 15.71 7.50
CA PHE A 116 -4.96 16.48 6.89
C PHE A 116 -5.96 15.55 6.20
N LYS A 117 -7.25 15.67 6.53
CA LYS A 117 -8.36 14.93 5.92
C LYS A 117 -9.21 15.87 5.06
N PHE A 118 -9.42 15.50 3.79
CA PHE A 118 -10.40 16.16 2.93
C PHE A 118 -11.82 15.65 3.24
N SER A 119 -12.82 16.54 3.20
CA SER A 119 -14.24 16.13 3.24
C SER A 119 -14.69 15.48 1.92
N SER A 120 -14.15 15.98 0.80
CA SER A 120 -14.12 15.29 -0.49
C SER A 120 -12.86 15.71 -1.22
N PHE A 121 -12.03 14.74 -1.59
CA PHE A 121 -10.80 15.00 -2.33
C PHE A 121 -11.12 15.49 -3.75
N ALA A 122 -12.02 14.81 -4.47
CA ALA A 122 -12.42 15.19 -5.83
C ALA A 122 -13.02 16.61 -5.91
N ALA A 123 -13.90 16.99 -4.97
CA ALA A 123 -14.45 18.34 -4.93
C ALA A 123 -13.43 19.40 -4.50
N SER A 124 -12.33 19.02 -3.86
CA SER A 124 -11.22 19.92 -3.52
C SER A 124 -10.25 20.07 -4.68
N LEU A 125 -9.92 18.98 -5.36
CA LEU A 125 -9.15 18.96 -6.61
C LEU A 125 -9.82 19.85 -7.67
N ALA A 126 -11.11 19.62 -7.97
CA ALA A 126 -11.84 20.36 -8.99
C ALA A 126 -11.86 21.88 -8.77
N ARG A 127 -11.96 22.33 -7.50
CA ARG A 127 -11.88 23.76 -7.14
C ARG A 127 -10.47 24.32 -7.29
N VAL A 128 -9.44 23.52 -6.99
CA VAL A 128 -8.04 23.95 -7.14
C VAL A 128 -7.65 24.00 -8.63
N THR A 129 -8.11 23.06 -9.46
CA THR A 129 -7.88 23.10 -10.91
C THR A 129 -8.62 24.26 -11.56
N SER A 130 -9.89 24.53 -11.21
CA SER A 130 -10.60 25.71 -11.73
C SER A 130 -9.95 27.02 -11.28
N GLU A 131 -9.53 27.13 -10.02
CA GLU A 131 -8.79 28.29 -9.51
C GLU A 131 -7.47 28.50 -10.28
N MET A 132 -6.77 27.44 -10.72
CA MET A 132 -5.58 27.57 -11.57
C MET A 132 -5.89 27.93 -13.02
N GLU A 133 -6.92 27.34 -13.63
CA GLU A 133 -7.36 27.71 -14.98
C GLU A 133 -7.82 29.17 -15.07
N GLU A 134 -8.58 29.64 -14.07
CA GLU A 134 -9.03 31.04 -13.97
C GLU A 134 -7.85 32.00 -13.85
N ARG A 135 -6.86 31.64 -13.01
CA ARG A 135 -5.59 32.37 -12.93
C ARG A 135 -4.90 32.40 -14.29
N GLU A 136 -4.65 31.25 -14.94
CA GLU A 136 -3.99 31.17 -16.25
C GLU A 136 -4.69 32.02 -17.32
N LYS A 137 -6.03 31.96 -17.37
CA LYS A 137 -6.83 32.81 -18.26
C LYS A 137 -6.62 34.30 -17.97
N ALA A 138 -6.47 34.70 -16.70
CA ALA A 138 -6.10 36.08 -16.35
C ALA A 138 -4.67 36.47 -16.78
N GLN A 139 -3.68 35.57 -16.65
CA GLN A 139 -2.31 35.80 -17.14
C GLN A 139 -2.33 36.10 -18.65
N ASN A 140 -3.05 35.28 -19.40
CA ASN A 140 -3.16 35.38 -20.85
C ASN A 140 -3.92 36.65 -21.29
N ARG A 141 -4.99 37.05 -20.57
CA ARG A 141 -5.64 38.37 -20.77
C ARG A 141 -4.66 39.52 -20.54
N HIS A 142 -3.90 39.49 -19.44
CA HIS A 142 -2.98 40.57 -19.08
C HIS A 142 -1.79 40.68 -20.06
N LEU A 143 -1.23 39.55 -20.50
CA LEU A 143 -0.22 39.51 -21.56
C LEU A 143 -0.76 40.10 -22.88
N LEU A 144 -1.95 39.69 -23.32
CA LEU A 144 -2.58 40.25 -24.53
C LEU A 144 -2.82 41.76 -24.41
N ALA A 145 -3.29 42.24 -23.26
CA ALA A 145 -3.50 43.67 -23.00
C ALA A 145 -2.19 44.48 -22.92
N THR A 146 -1.05 43.83 -22.65
CA THR A 146 0.28 44.46 -22.61
C THR A 146 0.98 44.44 -23.99
N LEU A 147 0.71 43.41 -24.81
CA LEU A 147 1.32 43.23 -26.13
C LEU A 147 0.54 43.93 -27.26
N LEU A 148 -0.77 44.14 -27.09
CA LEU A 148 -1.57 44.95 -27.99
C LEU A 148 -1.38 46.44 -27.67
N PRO A 149 -1.11 47.31 -28.65
CA PRO A 149 -1.16 48.75 -28.41
C PRO A 149 -2.60 49.15 -28.01
N PRO A 150 -2.78 50.16 -27.15
CA PRO A 150 -4.12 50.65 -26.82
C PRO A 150 -4.85 51.05 -28.11
N PRO A 151 -6.17 50.77 -28.23
CA PRO A 151 -6.92 51.09 -29.44
C PRO A 151 -6.78 52.57 -29.75
N ALA A 152 -6.24 52.88 -30.94
CA ALA A 152 -5.93 54.24 -31.34
C ALA A 152 -7.17 55.11 -31.17
N SER A 153 -7.06 56.15 -30.33
CA SER A 153 -8.21 56.87 -29.79
C SER A 153 -9.18 57.29 -30.89
N SER A 154 -10.42 56.81 -30.81
CA SER A 154 -11.49 57.17 -31.74
C SER A 154 -11.71 58.68 -31.68
N ALA A 155 -11.20 59.37 -32.70
CA ALA A 155 -11.20 60.83 -32.74
C ALA A 155 -12.63 61.36 -32.53
N THR A 156 -12.80 62.22 -31.53
CA THR A 156 -14.09 62.67 -31.01
C THR A 156 -14.87 63.47 -32.03
N LYS A 157 -15.57 62.77 -32.93
CA LYS A 157 -16.42 63.37 -33.95
C LYS A 157 -17.75 63.77 -33.31
N LYS A 158 -17.72 64.89 -32.58
CA LYS A 158 -18.91 65.59 -32.10
C LYS A 158 -19.90 65.75 -33.26
N LYS A 159 -21.09 65.16 -33.12
CA LYS A 159 -22.21 65.39 -34.02
C LYS A 159 -23.48 65.28 -33.18
N ASP A 160 -24.17 66.39 -33.08
CA ASP A 160 -25.33 66.54 -32.20
C ASP A 160 -26.56 65.85 -32.81
N GLY A 161 -27.43 65.31 -31.96
CA GLY A 161 -28.64 64.57 -32.33
C GLY A 161 -29.05 63.58 -31.24
N GLU A 162 -30.26 63.73 -30.72
CA GLU A 162 -30.89 62.77 -29.81
C GLU A 162 -31.27 61.48 -30.57
N ASP A 163 -31.07 60.33 -29.93
CA ASP A 163 -32.20 59.43 -29.62
C ASP A 163 -31.81 58.44 -28.52
N ASP A 164 -32.78 58.02 -27.72
CA ASP A 164 -32.60 57.19 -26.53
C ASP A 164 -32.59 55.68 -26.85
N SER A 165 -31.52 55.00 -26.47
CA SER A 165 -31.55 53.56 -26.18
C SER A 165 -30.38 53.18 -25.29
N GLY A 166 -30.55 53.35 -23.98
CA GLY A 166 -29.57 52.94 -22.97
C GLY A 166 -29.31 51.43 -22.96
N MET A 167 -28.29 50.98 -23.70
CA MET A 167 -27.57 49.76 -23.36
C MET A 167 -26.30 50.16 -22.61
N GLU A 168 -26.38 50.15 -21.28
CA GLU A 168 -25.22 50.30 -20.42
C GLU A 168 -24.27 49.13 -20.71
N VAL A 169 -23.16 49.42 -21.39
CA VAL A 169 -21.99 48.54 -21.33
C VAL A 169 -21.47 48.68 -19.90
N GLU A 170 -21.91 47.79 -19.02
CA GLU A 170 -21.33 47.65 -17.70
C GLU A 170 -19.83 47.46 -17.88
N ASP A 171 -19.09 48.48 -17.48
CA ASP A 171 -17.64 48.51 -17.50
C ASP A 171 -17.19 47.48 -16.46
N GLU A 172 -17.00 46.21 -16.86
CA GLU A 172 -16.57 45.08 -16.03
C GLU A 172 -15.13 45.27 -15.53
N LYS A 173 -14.93 46.34 -14.77
CA LYS A 173 -13.97 46.46 -13.68
C LYS A 173 -14.37 45.51 -12.54
N SER A 174 -14.55 44.23 -12.91
CA SER A 174 -14.13 43.13 -12.07
C SER A 174 -12.73 43.49 -11.59
N SER A 175 -12.60 43.74 -10.28
CA SER A 175 -11.30 44.00 -9.66
C SER A 175 -10.53 42.70 -9.82
N ASP A 176 -9.62 42.63 -10.80
CA ASP A 176 -9.01 41.37 -11.22
C ASP A 176 -8.08 40.87 -10.09
N LYS A 177 -8.65 40.05 -9.19
CA LYS A 177 -8.08 39.65 -7.89
C LYS A 177 -6.75 38.90 -7.99
N PHE A 178 -6.32 38.60 -9.21
CA PHE A 178 -5.09 37.89 -9.55
C PHE A 178 -4.03 38.80 -10.21
N SER A 179 -4.30 40.10 -10.37
CA SER A 179 -3.38 41.07 -10.99
C SER A 179 -2.24 41.52 -10.07
N GLU A 180 -2.47 41.54 -8.75
CA GLU A 180 -1.47 42.01 -7.77
C GLU A 180 -0.49 40.88 -7.40
N GLY A 181 0.80 41.06 -7.72
CA GLY A 181 1.87 40.12 -7.38
C GLY A 181 2.07 38.93 -8.33
N PHE A 182 1.47 38.95 -9.52
CA PHE A 182 1.62 37.87 -10.51
C PHE A 182 2.82 38.07 -11.48
N VAL A 183 3.44 36.96 -11.93
CA VAL A 183 4.60 36.94 -12.84
C VAL A 183 4.29 36.10 -14.09
N PRO A 184 4.16 36.71 -15.29
CA PRO A 184 3.84 35.98 -16.52
C PRO A 184 4.86 34.92 -16.94
N ALA A 185 4.39 33.82 -17.52
CA ALA A 185 5.24 32.77 -18.09
C ALA A 185 6.22 33.33 -19.14
N GLY A 186 7.46 32.85 -19.11
CA GLY A 186 8.55 33.36 -19.96
C GLY A 186 9.29 34.59 -19.42
N SER A 187 8.81 35.21 -18.33
CA SER A 187 9.53 36.31 -17.67
C SER A 187 10.82 35.83 -17.00
N TYR A 188 11.93 36.55 -17.21
CA TYR A 188 13.14 36.35 -16.41
C TYR A 188 12.98 37.00 -15.03
N VAL A 189 13.15 36.22 -13.96
CA VAL A 189 12.96 36.69 -12.57
C VAL A 189 14.05 36.21 -11.62
N THR A 190 14.34 37.05 -10.63
CA THR A 190 15.10 36.68 -9.43
C THR A 190 14.12 36.31 -8.32
N LEU A 191 14.31 35.15 -7.68
CA LEU A 191 13.47 34.69 -6.58
C LEU A 191 14.21 34.79 -5.25
N GLU A 192 13.76 35.68 -4.36
CA GLU A 192 14.27 35.82 -3.01
C GLU A 192 13.47 34.93 -2.05
N LEU A 193 14.12 33.93 -1.45
CA LEU A 193 13.48 32.94 -0.58
C LEU A 193 13.86 33.19 0.89
N GLY A 194 12.89 33.64 1.68
CA GLY A 194 13.03 33.80 3.13
C GLY A 194 13.10 32.46 3.87
N GLY A 195 13.87 32.41 4.96
CA GLY A 195 13.87 31.27 5.90
C GLY A 195 14.53 29.97 5.41
N VAL A 196 15.24 29.98 4.28
CA VAL A 196 15.91 28.78 3.73
C VAL A 196 16.97 28.26 4.71
N PRO A 197 16.92 26.99 5.16
CA PRO A 197 17.93 26.43 6.05
C PRO A 197 19.32 26.42 5.41
N ALA A 198 20.35 26.74 6.19
CA ALA A 198 21.71 26.90 5.69
C ALA A 198 22.26 25.66 4.94
N GLU A 199 21.83 24.45 5.30
CA GLU A 199 22.25 23.23 4.60
C GLU A 199 21.60 23.08 3.21
N VAL A 200 20.36 23.58 3.02
CA VAL A 200 19.72 23.66 1.70
C VAL A 200 20.47 24.66 0.82
N GLY A 201 20.89 25.80 1.38
CA GLY A 201 21.74 26.78 0.70
C GLY A 201 23.08 26.18 0.23
N LYS A 202 23.80 25.49 1.12
CA LYS A 202 25.05 24.76 0.77
C LYS A 202 24.81 23.69 -0.31
N ARG A 203 23.68 22.96 -0.25
CA ARG A 203 23.31 21.95 -1.24
C ARG A 203 23.05 22.58 -2.62
N ALA A 204 22.35 23.72 -2.67
CA ALA A 204 22.12 24.46 -3.91
C ALA A 204 23.44 24.95 -4.54
N GLN A 205 24.32 25.56 -3.74
CA GLN A 205 25.67 25.97 -4.18
C GLN A 205 26.49 24.78 -4.72
N ARG A 206 26.41 23.61 -4.06
CA ARG A 206 27.09 22.38 -4.50
C ARG A 206 26.51 21.80 -5.79
N LEU A 207 25.23 22.00 -6.07
CA LEU A 207 24.59 21.61 -7.33
C LEU A 207 24.99 22.56 -8.47
N GLN A 208 24.99 23.87 -8.21
CA GLN A 208 25.45 24.89 -9.15
C GLN A 208 26.92 24.68 -9.55
N ALA A 209 27.79 24.38 -8.58
CA ALA A 209 29.20 24.04 -8.82
C ALA A 209 29.42 22.67 -9.52
N LYS A 210 28.35 21.92 -9.78
CA LYS A 210 28.33 20.67 -10.55
C LYS A 210 27.49 20.79 -11.83
N GLU A 211 27.18 22.02 -12.27
CA GLU A 211 26.34 22.34 -13.44
C GLU A 211 24.99 21.60 -13.44
N SER A 212 24.52 21.20 -12.24
CA SER A 212 23.31 20.40 -12.07
C SER A 212 22.08 21.32 -12.05
N PRO A 213 21.04 21.05 -12.86
CA PRO A 213 19.89 21.94 -12.97
C PRO A 213 19.13 22.06 -11.65
N LEU A 214 18.76 23.29 -11.28
CA LEU A 214 17.91 23.60 -10.15
C LEU A 214 16.52 23.98 -10.67
N THR A 215 15.51 23.15 -10.38
CA THR A 215 14.12 23.40 -10.75
C THR A 215 13.35 23.90 -9.53
N VAL A 216 12.56 24.95 -9.71
CA VAL A 216 11.62 25.49 -8.70
C VAL A 216 10.21 25.38 -9.28
N PHE A 217 9.24 24.98 -8.45
CA PHE A 217 7.82 24.91 -8.82
C PHE A 217 6.98 25.52 -7.69
N SER A 218 5.86 26.15 -8.06
CA SER A 218 4.86 26.61 -7.09
C SER A 218 4.02 25.43 -6.60
N LEU A 219 3.61 25.47 -5.33
CA LEU A 219 2.74 24.46 -4.73
C LEU A 219 1.27 24.83 -4.91
N LEU A 220 0.43 23.86 -5.24
CA LEU A 220 -1.01 24.06 -5.25
C LEU A 220 -1.56 24.10 -3.82
N ARG A 221 -2.79 24.60 -3.70
CA ARG A 221 -3.48 24.73 -2.41
C ARG A 221 -3.58 23.36 -1.72
N TYR A 222 -3.16 23.31 -0.46
CA TYR A 222 -3.05 22.10 0.38
C TYR A 222 -1.90 21.12 0.06
N GLU A 223 -1.08 21.33 -0.97
CA GLU A 223 0.10 20.47 -1.25
C GLU A 223 1.26 20.64 -0.26
N ASN A 224 1.11 21.51 0.74
CA ASN A 224 1.98 21.62 1.91
C ASN A 224 1.45 20.84 3.13
N LYS A 225 0.42 20.02 2.97
CA LYS A 225 -0.13 19.16 4.01
C LYS A 225 0.29 17.72 3.81
N VAL A 226 0.36 16.97 4.90
CA VAL A 226 0.59 15.52 4.89
C VAL A 226 -0.75 14.80 5.05
N SER A 227 -0.94 13.74 4.27
CA SER A 227 -2.14 12.89 4.32
C SER A 227 -1.79 11.44 4.00
N VAL A 228 -2.80 10.60 3.78
CA VAL A 228 -2.65 9.25 3.26
C VAL A 228 -2.89 9.27 1.76
N LEU A 229 -1.90 8.83 0.98
CA LEU A 229 -1.95 8.80 -0.49
C LEU A 229 -2.09 7.36 -0.99
N HIS A 230 -2.88 7.19 -2.04
CA HIS A 230 -3.13 5.90 -2.69
C HIS A 230 -2.64 5.94 -4.13
N PHE A 231 -1.57 5.21 -4.40
CA PHE A 231 -1.00 5.08 -5.74
C PHE A 231 -1.44 3.77 -6.37
N ASN A 232 -2.06 3.81 -7.55
CA ASN A 232 -2.29 2.62 -8.36
C ASN A 232 -0.98 2.30 -9.10
N ILE A 233 -0.33 1.20 -8.74
CA ILE A 233 0.99 0.82 -9.26
C ILE A 233 0.99 -0.57 -9.89
N LEU A 234 1.91 -0.76 -10.84
CA LEU A 234 2.25 -2.04 -11.47
C LEU A 234 3.74 -2.30 -11.26
N ARG A 235 4.11 -3.51 -10.81
CA ARG A 235 5.51 -3.92 -10.68
C ARG A 235 6.19 -3.90 -12.06
N HIS A 236 7.34 -3.23 -12.12
CA HIS A 236 8.10 -3.10 -13.36
C HIS A 236 8.65 -4.47 -13.79
N PRO A 237 8.53 -4.90 -15.06
CA PRO A 237 8.90 -6.26 -15.47
C PRO A 237 10.35 -6.67 -15.18
N ALA A 238 11.29 -5.72 -15.17
CA ALA A 238 12.69 -6.01 -14.81
C ALA A 238 12.93 -6.20 -13.29
N CYS A 239 11.95 -5.91 -12.44
CA CYS A 239 12.05 -6.09 -10.98
C CYS A 239 11.80 -7.56 -10.59
N SER A 240 12.81 -8.40 -10.82
CA SER A 240 12.79 -9.83 -10.46
C SER A 240 12.77 -10.08 -8.95
N THR A 241 13.34 -9.17 -8.14
CA THR A 241 13.33 -9.27 -6.68
C THR A 241 11.93 -9.08 -6.10
N PRO A 242 11.47 -9.93 -5.15
CA PRO A 242 10.24 -9.71 -4.41
C PRO A 242 10.25 -8.36 -3.67
N VAL A 243 9.06 -7.81 -3.45
CA VAL A 243 8.86 -6.53 -2.75
C VAL A 243 7.73 -6.69 -1.76
N LYS A 244 8.01 -6.55 -0.46
CA LYS A 244 7.03 -6.75 0.60
C LYS A 244 6.29 -5.46 0.92
N SER A 245 5.03 -5.60 1.32
CA SER A 245 4.32 -4.56 2.05
C SER A 245 5.13 -4.13 3.28
N LYS A 246 5.40 -2.82 3.37
CA LYS A 246 6.16 -2.09 4.41
C LYS A 246 7.69 -2.12 4.28
N ASP A 247 8.24 -2.60 3.16
CA ASP A 247 9.65 -2.31 2.80
C ASP A 247 9.85 -0.80 2.59
N ARG A 248 11.07 -0.27 2.78
CA ARG A 248 11.39 1.15 2.58
C ARG A 248 11.64 1.42 1.09
N LEU A 249 10.72 2.14 0.44
CA LEU A 249 10.80 2.49 -0.98
C LEU A 249 10.80 4.01 -1.17
N VAL A 250 11.40 4.48 -2.26
CA VAL A 250 11.43 5.89 -2.67
C VAL A 250 10.33 6.14 -3.69
N PHE A 251 9.45 7.10 -3.41
CA PHE A 251 8.34 7.51 -4.27
C PHE A 251 8.69 8.83 -4.95
N TYR A 252 8.82 8.84 -6.27
CA TYR A 252 8.95 10.04 -7.09
C TYR A 252 7.57 10.36 -7.68
N THR A 253 6.94 11.41 -7.17
CA THR A 253 5.54 11.79 -7.42
C THR A 253 5.54 13.20 -8.02
N GLY A 254 5.46 13.29 -9.35
CA GLY A 254 5.69 14.55 -10.07
C GLY A 254 7.08 15.13 -9.77
N PHE A 255 7.14 16.36 -9.27
CA PHE A 255 8.40 17.03 -8.88
C PHE A 255 8.86 16.72 -7.45
N ARG A 256 8.08 15.96 -6.66
CA ARG A 256 8.44 15.58 -5.28
C ARG A 256 9.06 14.19 -5.24
N SER A 257 10.00 13.98 -4.33
CA SER A 257 10.52 12.65 -3.99
C SER A 257 10.58 12.47 -2.48
N PHE A 258 10.01 11.39 -1.96
CA PHE A 258 9.98 11.07 -0.53
C PHE A 258 10.15 9.57 -0.30
N GLU A 259 10.45 9.15 0.92
CA GLU A 259 10.62 7.75 1.30
C GLU A 259 9.44 7.28 2.15
N ALA A 260 8.94 6.08 1.90
CA ALA A 260 7.76 5.57 2.60
C ALA A 260 7.78 4.04 2.73
N ARG A 261 6.90 3.53 3.60
CA ARG A 261 6.65 2.09 3.81
C ARG A 261 5.24 1.72 3.35
N PRO A 262 5.03 1.41 2.06
CA PRO A 262 3.69 1.21 1.51
C PRO A 262 2.99 -0.03 2.04
N VAL A 263 1.69 0.09 2.23
CA VAL A 263 0.78 -1.03 2.42
C VAL A 263 0.14 -1.33 1.07
N PHE A 264 0.46 -2.47 0.48
CA PHE A 264 -0.14 -2.92 -0.78
C PHE A 264 -1.52 -3.54 -0.53
N SER A 265 -2.45 -3.26 -1.42
CA SER A 265 -3.83 -3.74 -1.36
C SER A 265 -4.44 -3.97 -2.74
N GLU A 266 -5.41 -4.87 -2.82
CA GLU A 266 -6.17 -5.16 -4.04
C GLU A 266 -7.07 -3.97 -4.43
N HIS A 267 -7.13 -3.64 -5.73
CA HIS A 267 -8.03 -2.62 -6.23
C HIS A 267 -9.39 -3.25 -6.62
N ASN A 268 -10.40 -3.06 -5.78
CA ASN A 268 -11.77 -3.51 -6.04
C ASN A 268 -12.71 -2.31 -5.98
N LEU A 269 -13.25 -1.91 -7.13
CA LEU A 269 -14.13 -0.74 -7.27
C LEU A 269 -15.51 -0.93 -6.62
N ASN A 270 -15.92 -2.18 -6.37
CA ASN A 270 -17.24 -2.54 -5.86
C ASN A 270 -17.23 -2.82 -4.34
N CYS A 271 -16.25 -2.28 -3.61
CA CYS A 271 -16.02 -2.55 -2.20
C CYS A 271 -15.22 -1.43 -1.52
N ASP A 272 -15.68 -0.97 -0.36
CA ASP A 272 -15.02 -0.04 0.58
C ASP A 272 -13.84 -0.68 1.32
N LYS A 273 -13.90 -2.01 1.50
CA LYS A 273 -12.88 -2.83 2.17
C LYS A 273 -11.97 -3.46 1.12
N HIS A 274 -10.67 -3.19 1.21
CA HIS A 274 -9.64 -3.70 0.31
C HIS A 274 -8.79 -4.76 0.99
N LYS A 275 -8.54 -5.88 0.31
CA LYS A 275 -7.68 -6.94 0.82
C LYS A 275 -6.22 -6.47 0.81
N PHE A 276 -5.50 -6.67 1.92
CA PHE A 276 -4.05 -6.49 2.00
C PHE A 276 -3.30 -7.59 1.24
N SER A 277 -2.18 -7.25 0.61
CA SER A 277 -1.24 -8.19 -0.04
C SER A 277 0.11 -8.16 0.68
N ARG A 278 0.73 -9.32 0.97
CA ARG A 278 2.04 -9.35 1.65
C ARG A 278 3.15 -8.96 0.67
N PHE A 279 3.03 -9.33 -0.61
CA PHE A 279 3.94 -8.94 -1.69
C PHE A 279 3.27 -8.07 -2.78
N LEU A 280 4.07 -7.29 -3.49
CA LEU A 280 3.71 -6.66 -4.77
C LEU A 280 4.06 -7.63 -5.91
N HIS A 281 3.08 -8.41 -6.35
CA HIS A 281 3.26 -9.40 -7.40
C HIS A 281 3.40 -8.79 -8.80
N GLY A 282 4.08 -9.51 -9.71
CA GLY A 282 4.12 -9.16 -11.14
C GLY A 282 2.77 -9.28 -11.83
N GLY A 283 2.59 -8.57 -12.94
CA GLY A 283 1.44 -8.71 -13.85
C GLY A 283 0.07 -8.25 -13.31
N ARG A 284 -0.01 -7.77 -12.07
CA ARG A 284 -1.25 -7.30 -11.43
C ARG A 284 -1.09 -5.89 -10.89
N PHE A 285 -2.12 -5.07 -11.04
CA PHE A 285 -2.21 -3.75 -10.39
C PHE A 285 -2.46 -3.91 -8.90
N ALA A 286 -1.82 -3.06 -8.09
CA ALA A 286 -2.06 -2.96 -6.65
C ALA A 286 -2.09 -1.50 -6.21
N VAL A 287 -2.88 -1.20 -5.18
CA VAL A 287 -2.88 0.12 -4.54
C VAL A 287 -1.85 0.14 -3.42
N ALA A 288 -0.77 0.90 -3.63
CA ALA A 288 0.21 1.23 -2.61
C ALA A 288 -0.29 2.41 -1.78
N THR A 289 -0.48 2.18 -0.48
CA THR A 289 -0.97 3.19 0.48
C THR A 289 0.16 3.64 1.39
N VAL A 290 0.42 4.95 1.43
CA VAL A 290 1.53 5.57 2.19
C VAL A 290 1.05 6.83 2.91
N PHE A 291 1.79 7.27 3.93
CA PHE A 291 1.79 8.68 4.31
C PHE A 291 2.70 9.47 3.36
N GLY A 292 2.42 10.76 3.17
CA GLY A 292 3.28 11.65 2.40
C GLY A 292 2.67 13.05 2.21
N PRO A 293 3.40 13.97 1.56
CA PRO A 293 2.86 15.26 1.16
C PRO A 293 1.73 15.07 0.14
N VAL A 294 0.64 15.82 0.29
CA VAL A 294 -0.46 15.86 -0.69
C VAL A 294 0.08 16.35 -2.04
N SER A 295 -0.29 15.63 -3.10
CA SER A 295 -0.10 16.04 -4.49
C SER A 295 -1.44 15.95 -5.23
N MET A 296 -1.66 16.80 -6.23
CA MET A 296 -2.88 16.78 -7.04
C MET A 296 -2.75 15.89 -8.30
N PRO A 297 -3.69 14.97 -8.57
CA PRO A 297 -3.78 14.28 -9.86
C PRO A 297 -4.07 15.24 -11.04
N PRO A 298 -3.63 14.93 -12.27
CA PRO A 298 -2.90 13.72 -12.68
C PRO A 298 -1.42 13.76 -12.28
N CYS A 299 -0.99 12.83 -11.43
CA CYS A 299 0.38 12.77 -10.93
C CYS A 299 0.95 11.36 -11.18
N PRO A 300 1.86 11.17 -12.15
CA PRO A 300 2.54 9.90 -12.34
C PRO A 300 3.50 9.63 -11.18
N VAL A 301 3.68 8.35 -10.85
CA VAL A 301 4.61 7.91 -9.80
C VAL A 301 5.59 6.87 -10.33
N LEU A 302 6.86 7.04 -9.96
CA LEU A 302 7.91 6.04 -10.10
C LEU A 302 8.35 5.59 -8.70
N VAL A 303 8.41 4.29 -8.47
CA VAL A 303 8.78 3.70 -7.17
C VAL A 303 10.10 2.96 -7.32
N PHE A 304 11.08 3.32 -6.50
CA PHE A 304 12.41 2.73 -6.50
C PHE A 304 12.72 2.07 -5.15
N ARG A 305 13.59 1.05 -5.16
CA ARG A 305 14.30 0.59 -3.95
C ARG A 305 15.70 1.22 -3.95
N LYS A 306 16.17 1.69 -2.80
CA LYS A 306 17.59 1.98 -2.60
C LYS A 306 18.35 0.67 -2.56
N SER A 307 19.35 0.54 -3.43
CA SER A 307 20.31 -0.55 -3.33
C SER A 307 21.08 -0.41 -2.02
N SER A 308 21.22 -1.50 -1.26
CA SER A 308 22.10 -1.50 -0.09
C SER A 308 23.56 -1.49 -0.57
N PRO A 309 24.48 -0.80 0.13
CA PRO A 309 25.89 -0.73 -0.29
C PRO A 309 26.56 -2.11 -0.44
N ASP A 310 26.00 -3.14 0.21
CA ASP A 310 26.44 -4.53 0.14
C ASP A 310 26.06 -5.26 -1.17
N GLU A 311 25.11 -4.73 -1.97
CA GLU A 311 24.71 -5.34 -3.26
C GLU A 311 25.76 -5.11 -4.38
N MET A 312 26.71 -4.18 -4.21
CA MET A 312 27.75 -3.87 -5.22
C MET A 312 28.85 -4.95 -5.40
N GLY A 313 28.69 -6.13 -4.79
CA GLY A 313 29.76 -7.13 -4.68
C GLY A 313 29.96 -8.08 -5.87
N GLU A 314 28.94 -8.40 -6.67
CA GLU A 314 28.97 -9.59 -7.55
C GLU A 314 28.85 -9.39 -9.07
N GLU A 315 28.25 -8.30 -9.60
CA GLU A 315 28.05 -8.14 -11.06
C GLU A 315 29.31 -7.67 -11.83
N GLY A 316 30.50 -8.07 -11.39
CA GLY A 316 31.81 -7.57 -11.88
C GLY A 316 32.83 -8.63 -12.34
N LYS A 317 32.44 -9.89 -12.55
CA LYS A 317 33.39 -11.02 -12.79
C LYS A 317 33.09 -11.91 -14.01
N THR A 318 32.74 -11.31 -15.15
CA THR A 318 32.61 -12.02 -16.45
C THR A 318 33.40 -11.35 -17.58
N ALA A 319 34.65 -10.96 -17.31
CA ALA A 319 35.60 -10.47 -18.32
C ALA A 319 36.76 -11.46 -18.50
N THR A 320 36.74 -12.21 -19.61
CA THR A 320 37.75 -13.21 -19.96
C THR A 320 39.15 -12.60 -20.08
N THR A 321 40.15 -13.20 -19.45
CA THR A 321 41.56 -12.78 -19.51
C THR A 321 42.21 -13.11 -20.87
N PRO A 322 42.65 -12.12 -21.68
CA PRO A 322 43.68 -12.36 -22.69
C PRO A 322 45.06 -12.26 -22.05
N SER A 323 45.91 -13.26 -22.23
CA SER A 323 47.31 -13.14 -21.81
C SER A 323 48.06 -12.13 -22.69
N ARG A 324 48.92 -11.32 -22.08
CA ARG A 324 49.90 -10.49 -22.81
C ARG A 324 51.30 -10.70 -22.26
N THR A 325 52.18 -11.16 -23.13
CA THR A 325 53.63 -11.08 -22.96
C THR A 325 54.10 -9.62 -22.98
N GLY A 326 55.29 -9.38 -22.44
CA GLY A 326 55.77 -8.03 -22.12
C GLY A 326 56.17 -7.16 -23.32
N GLY A 327 56.23 -5.85 -23.07
CA GLY A 327 56.78 -4.84 -23.98
C GLY A 327 56.91 -3.49 -23.28
N SER A 328 58.12 -2.92 -23.25
CA SER A 328 58.45 -1.66 -22.57
C SER A 328 58.01 -0.42 -23.37
N GLY A 329 57.45 0.62 -22.72
CA GLY A 329 56.75 1.69 -23.46
C GLY A 329 56.66 3.13 -22.91
N SER A 330 57.30 3.48 -21.78
CA SER A 330 57.59 4.87 -21.34
C SER A 330 56.45 5.87 -20.96
N PHE A 331 56.80 6.77 -20.03
CA PHE A 331 56.18 8.07 -19.64
C PHE A 331 54.64 8.23 -19.48
N LEU A 332 54.22 8.48 -18.23
CA LEU A 332 53.81 9.80 -17.70
C LEU A 332 53.75 9.74 -16.16
N PRO A 333 53.90 10.85 -15.41
CA PRO A 333 53.83 10.85 -13.94
C PRO A 333 52.38 10.78 -13.43
N ALA A 334 52.17 10.14 -12.28
CA ALA A 334 50.84 9.96 -11.70
C ALA A 334 50.24 11.28 -11.20
N THR A 335 49.11 11.69 -11.79
CA THR A 335 48.20 12.65 -11.17
C THR A 335 47.47 11.98 -9.99
N ALA A 336 47.31 12.71 -8.88
CA ALA A 336 46.66 12.18 -7.69
C ALA A 336 45.20 11.79 -7.98
N GLY A 337 44.73 10.70 -7.37
CA GLY A 337 43.44 10.10 -7.67
C GLY A 337 42.27 11.06 -7.45
N VAL A 338 41.55 11.37 -8.53
CA VAL A 338 40.23 12.02 -8.45
C VAL A 338 39.25 11.00 -7.90
N VAL A 339 38.94 11.12 -6.59
CA VAL A 339 37.84 10.37 -5.98
C VAL A 339 36.52 10.95 -6.52
N GLU A 340 35.91 10.28 -7.49
CA GLU A 340 34.59 10.68 -8.01
C GLU A 340 33.58 10.79 -6.85
N PRO A 341 32.90 11.94 -6.68
CA PRO A 341 31.92 12.10 -5.59
C PRO A 341 30.63 11.33 -5.91
N LYS A 342 30.56 10.08 -5.42
CA LYS A 342 29.46 9.10 -5.57
C LYS A 342 28.11 9.71 -5.97
N SER A 343 27.70 9.51 -7.22
CA SER A 343 26.37 9.90 -7.71
C SER A 343 25.30 9.00 -7.10
N HIS A 344 24.52 9.54 -6.16
CA HIS A 344 23.46 8.82 -5.41
C HIS A 344 22.31 8.30 -6.30
N THR A 345 22.34 8.57 -7.60
CA THR A 345 21.43 8.02 -8.62
C THR A 345 21.84 6.64 -9.14
N ARG A 346 23.10 6.19 -8.89
CA ARG A 346 23.54 4.82 -9.22
C ARG A 346 22.97 3.77 -8.25
N ASP A 347 22.43 4.20 -7.11
CA ASP A 347 22.01 3.34 -6.00
C ASP A 347 20.49 3.09 -5.98
N LEU A 348 19.78 3.20 -7.12
CA LEU A 348 18.31 3.12 -7.21
C LEU A 348 17.83 2.10 -8.24
N THR A 349 17.16 1.03 -7.80
CA THR A 349 16.51 0.03 -8.66
C THR A 349 15.05 0.40 -8.90
N LEU A 350 14.60 0.48 -10.16
CA LEU A 350 13.18 0.71 -10.49
C LEU A 350 12.32 -0.51 -10.12
N VAL A 351 11.37 -0.31 -9.21
CA VAL A 351 10.49 -1.35 -8.67
C VAL A 351 9.12 -1.36 -9.32
N ALA A 352 8.49 -0.20 -9.46
CA ALA A 352 7.12 -0.08 -9.97
C ALA A 352 6.86 1.28 -10.63
N THR A 353 5.87 1.31 -11.51
CA THR A 353 5.36 2.53 -12.16
C THR A 353 3.86 2.63 -11.95
N GLY A 354 3.31 3.85 -11.97
CA GLY A 354 1.87 4.04 -11.73
C GLY A 354 1.42 5.49 -11.72
N THR A 355 0.27 5.74 -11.11
CA THR A 355 -0.30 7.07 -10.90
C THR A 355 -0.88 7.23 -9.49
N LEU A 356 -0.92 8.46 -9.00
CA LEU A 356 -1.73 8.82 -7.84
C LEU A 356 -3.22 8.68 -8.20
N HIS A 357 -3.96 7.89 -7.42
CA HIS A 357 -5.39 7.67 -7.58
C HIS A 357 -6.20 8.65 -6.72
N THR A 358 -6.01 8.60 -5.40
CA THR A 358 -6.76 9.40 -4.42
C THR A 358 -5.92 9.71 -3.18
N VAL A 359 -6.44 10.61 -2.34
CA VAL A 359 -5.83 11.02 -1.06
C VAL A 359 -6.94 11.00 0.01
N ASP A 360 -7.12 9.86 0.69
CA ASP A 360 -8.24 9.61 1.59
C ASP A 360 -7.85 8.69 2.79
N PRO A 361 -7.73 9.22 4.03
CA PRO A 361 -7.34 8.39 5.18
C PRO A 361 -8.35 7.30 5.54
N ASP A 362 -9.57 7.36 5.00
CA ASP A 362 -10.68 6.48 5.37
C ASP A 362 -10.56 5.08 4.74
N ARG A 363 -9.80 4.93 3.64
CA ARG A 363 -9.63 3.67 2.89
C ARG A 363 -9.36 2.47 3.80
N ILE A 364 -10.27 1.50 3.82
CA ILE A 364 -10.21 0.38 4.76
C ILE A 364 -9.38 -0.77 4.16
N ILE A 365 -8.12 -0.91 4.58
CA ILE A 365 -7.26 -2.03 4.17
C ILE A 365 -7.29 -3.12 5.24
N LEU A 366 -7.72 -4.33 4.87
CA LEU A 366 -7.88 -5.47 5.78
C LEU A 366 -6.87 -6.58 5.47
N LYS A 367 -6.04 -6.94 6.44
CA LYS A 367 -5.31 -8.21 6.42
C LYS A 367 -6.25 -9.34 6.81
N ARG A 368 -6.47 -10.24 5.85
CA ARG A 368 -7.00 -11.58 6.09
C ARG A 368 -5.90 -12.46 6.71
N ILE A 369 -6.31 -13.40 7.54
CA ILE A 369 -5.61 -14.66 7.78
C ILE A 369 -6.63 -15.79 7.63
N LEU A 370 -6.17 -16.98 7.27
CA LEU A 370 -6.99 -18.18 7.19
C LEU A 370 -6.42 -19.20 8.17
N LEU A 371 -7.19 -19.53 9.22
CA LEU A 371 -6.89 -20.68 10.05
C LEU A 371 -7.53 -21.91 9.40
N THR A 372 -6.77 -22.98 9.22
CA THR A 372 -7.21 -24.22 8.57
C THR A 372 -7.43 -25.32 9.60
N GLY A 373 -8.25 -26.31 9.26
CA GLY A 373 -8.53 -27.46 10.10
C GLY A 373 -9.16 -28.61 9.31
N TYR A 374 -8.97 -29.82 9.80
CA TYR A 374 -9.26 -31.05 9.05
C TYR A 374 -10.36 -31.86 9.76
N PRO A 375 -11.40 -32.35 9.06
CA PRO A 375 -12.44 -33.17 9.65
C PRO A 375 -11.92 -34.59 9.93
N ILE A 376 -12.03 -35.07 11.17
CA ILE A 376 -11.71 -36.46 11.53
C ILE A 376 -12.90 -37.39 11.25
N ARG A 377 -14.09 -36.98 11.70
CA ARG A 377 -15.32 -37.79 11.69
C ARG A 377 -16.43 -36.97 11.06
N VAL A 378 -17.09 -37.50 10.04
CA VAL A 378 -18.16 -36.83 9.28
C VAL A 378 -19.47 -37.64 9.38
N LYS A 379 -20.58 -36.98 9.73
CA LYS A 379 -21.94 -37.57 9.76
C LYS A 379 -22.92 -36.64 9.05
N ARG A 380 -23.19 -36.92 7.77
CA ARG A 380 -24.01 -36.12 6.82
C ARG A 380 -23.55 -34.66 6.71
N ARG A 381 -24.15 -33.75 7.49
CA ARG A 381 -23.84 -32.30 7.51
C ARG A 381 -23.13 -31.82 8.79
N SER A 382 -22.65 -32.74 9.62
CA SER A 382 -21.88 -32.43 10.82
C SER A 382 -20.51 -33.10 10.77
N ALA A 383 -19.48 -32.47 11.31
CA ALA A 383 -18.18 -33.11 11.49
C ALA A 383 -17.46 -32.66 12.76
N VAL A 384 -16.51 -33.47 13.22
CA VAL A 384 -15.53 -33.11 14.26
C VAL A 384 -14.23 -32.69 13.57
N VAL A 385 -13.77 -31.46 13.83
CA VAL A 385 -12.62 -30.83 13.18
C VAL A 385 -11.43 -30.75 14.15
N LYS A 386 -10.21 -31.00 13.67
CA LYS A 386 -8.93 -30.88 14.39
C LYS A 386 -7.98 -29.83 13.80
N HIS A 387 -6.91 -29.53 14.53
CA HIS A 387 -5.77 -28.67 14.17
C HIS A 387 -6.07 -27.18 13.92
N MET A 388 -7.34 -26.74 13.87
CA MET A 388 -7.67 -25.31 13.83
C MET A 388 -7.44 -24.61 15.17
N PHE A 389 -7.67 -25.32 16.27
CA PHE A 389 -7.49 -24.85 17.65
C PHE A 389 -6.98 -26.00 18.54
N TYR A 390 -6.28 -25.65 19.62
CA TYR A 390 -5.75 -26.61 20.60
C TYR A 390 -6.36 -26.46 21.99
N ASN A 391 -7.06 -25.35 22.27
CA ASN A 391 -7.76 -25.10 23.55
C ASN A 391 -9.28 -25.05 23.36
N PRO A 392 -10.10 -25.62 24.25
CA PRO A 392 -11.56 -25.55 24.17
C PRO A 392 -12.09 -24.13 24.46
N GLU A 393 -11.30 -23.26 25.10
CA GLU A 393 -11.64 -21.84 25.25
C GLU A 393 -11.54 -21.07 23.93
N ASP A 394 -10.56 -21.39 23.08
CA ASP A 394 -10.42 -20.76 21.77
C ASP A 394 -11.64 -21.12 20.89
N VAL A 395 -12.06 -22.39 20.90
CA VAL A 395 -13.29 -22.85 20.24
C VAL A 395 -14.52 -22.09 20.73
N LYS A 396 -14.64 -21.84 22.05
CA LYS A 396 -15.74 -21.05 22.62
C LYS A 396 -15.68 -19.57 22.22
N TRP A 397 -14.48 -18.98 22.15
CA TRP A 397 -14.25 -17.59 21.74
C TRP A 397 -14.59 -17.36 20.26
N PHE A 398 -14.22 -18.29 19.38
CA PHE A 398 -14.51 -18.22 17.95
C PHE A 398 -15.87 -18.86 17.57
N LYS A 399 -16.65 -19.41 18.53
CA LYS A 399 -17.95 -20.04 18.26
C LYS A 399 -18.91 -19.19 17.39
N PRO A 400 -19.04 -17.87 17.58
CA PRO A 400 -19.93 -17.04 16.75
C PRO A 400 -19.47 -16.81 15.31
N ALA A 401 -18.30 -17.30 14.91
CA ALA A 401 -17.76 -17.10 13.56
C ALA A 401 -18.33 -18.10 12.54
N GLU A 402 -18.66 -17.61 11.35
CA GLU A 402 -18.99 -18.45 10.20
C GLU A 402 -17.71 -19.08 9.62
N LEU A 403 -17.70 -20.41 9.52
CA LEU A 403 -16.65 -21.22 8.90
C LEU A 403 -17.01 -21.48 7.44
N SER A 404 -16.02 -21.46 6.55
CA SER A 404 -16.14 -21.93 5.17
C SER A 404 -15.28 -23.17 4.94
N THR A 405 -15.50 -23.89 3.83
CA THR A 405 -14.58 -24.97 3.41
C THR A 405 -13.97 -24.66 2.04
N LYS A 406 -12.87 -25.34 1.68
CA LYS A 406 -12.25 -25.18 0.34
C LYS A 406 -13.21 -25.64 -0.78
N LEU A 407 -14.09 -26.60 -0.52
CA LEU A 407 -15.18 -27.00 -1.43
C LEU A 407 -16.45 -26.11 -1.36
N GLY A 408 -16.41 -24.99 -0.62
CA GLY A 408 -17.48 -24.00 -0.62
C GLY A 408 -18.74 -24.40 0.16
N ALA A 409 -18.62 -25.27 1.16
CA ALA A 409 -19.62 -25.37 2.22
C ALA A 409 -19.44 -24.21 3.22
N ALA A 410 -20.51 -23.86 3.93
CA ALA A 410 -20.49 -22.89 5.04
C ALA A 410 -21.11 -23.50 6.29
N GLY A 411 -20.61 -23.17 7.48
CA GLY A 411 -21.00 -23.82 8.72
C GLY A 411 -20.65 -23.04 9.99
N HIS A 412 -21.15 -23.51 11.12
CA HIS A 412 -20.98 -22.86 12.42
C HIS A 412 -20.59 -23.89 13.50
N ILE A 413 -19.78 -23.43 14.45
CA ILE A 413 -19.32 -24.22 15.60
C ILE A 413 -20.50 -24.45 16.55
N ARG A 414 -20.79 -25.71 16.89
CA ARG A 414 -21.79 -26.05 17.92
C ARG A 414 -21.18 -26.05 19.30
N GLU A 415 -20.13 -26.86 19.48
CA GLU A 415 -19.55 -27.19 20.78
C GLU A 415 -18.08 -27.64 20.65
N PRO A 416 -17.22 -27.31 21.63
CA PRO A 416 -15.91 -27.96 21.78
C PRO A 416 -16.08 -29.41 22.24
N VAL A 417 -15.11 -30.26 21.89
CA VAL A 417 -15.09 -31.68 22.25
C VAL A 417 -13.80 -31.97 23.01
N GLY A 418 -13.93 -32.34 24.28
CA GLY A 418 -12.78 -32.64 25.14
C GLY A 418 -11.85 -31.44 25.39
N THR A 419 -10.56 -31.73 25.60
CA THR A 419 -9.52 -30.80 26.07
C THR A 419 -8.60 -30.26 24.98
N HIS A 420 -8.52 -30.90 23.81
CA HIS A 420 -7.50 -30.62 22.78
C HIS A 420 -7.99 -29.72 21.63
N GLY A 421 -8.92 -28.80 21.90
CA GLY A 421 -9.44 -27.84 20.91
C GLY A 421 -10.24 -28.44 19.74
N LEU A 422 -10.54 -29.74 19.77
CA LEU A 422 -11.47 -30.38 18.83
C LEU A 422 -12.83 -29.69 18.90
N MET A 423 -13.51 -29.57 17.76
CA MET A 423 -14.80 -28.88 17.68
C MET A 423 -15.79 -29.57 16.76
N LYS A 424 -17.06 -29.58 17.15
CA LYS A 424 -18.17 -30.12 16.36
C LYS A 424 -18.82 -28.99 15.57
N VAL A 425 -18.79 -29.09 14.24
CA VAL A 425 -19.29 -28.07 13.30
C VAL A 425 -20.49 -28.61 12.54
N ARG A 426 -21.52 -27.78 12.33
CA ARG A 426 -22.66 -28.07 11.44
C ARG A 426 -22.56 -27.21 10.18
N PHE A 427 -22.65 -27.84 9.02
CA PHE A 427 -22.57 -27.21 7.70
C PHE A 427 -23.94 -27.14 7.01
N ASN A 428 -24.06 -26.23 6.04
CA ASN A 428 -25.24 -26.09 5.18
C ASN A 428 -25.38 -27.24 4.18
N ARG A 429 -24.25 -27.80 3.73
CA ARG A 429 -24.11 -28.90 2.76
C ARG A 429 -23.57 -30.17 3.42
N ILE A 430 -23.57 -31.27 2.67
CA ILE A 430 -22.76 -32.45 3.01
C ILE A 430 -21.30 -32.09 2.69
N ILE A 431 -20.38 -32.54 3.55
CA ILE A 431 -18.92 -32.31 3.41
C ILE A 431 -18.19 -33.65 3.29
N GLN A 432 -16.98 -33.62 2.75
CA GLN A 432 -16.10 -34.79 2.59
C GLN A 432 -15.00 -34.79 3.67
N GLN A 433 -14.39 -35.94 3.93
CA GLN A 433 -13.29 -36.07 4.89
C GLN A 433 -11.97 -35.47 4.37
N SER A 434 -11.86 -35.31 3.04
CA SER A 434 -10.78 -34.58 2.36
C SER A 434 -10.96 -33.06 2.32
N ASP A 435 -12.12 -32.53 2.73
CA ASP A 435 -12.39 -31.08 2.67
C ASP A 435 -11.64 -30.33 3.78
N THR A 436 -11.04 -29.19 3.46
CA THR A 436 -10.36 -28.34 4.45
C THR A 436 -11.32 -27.29 4.98
N VAL A 437 -11.55 -27.30 6.30
CA VAL A 437 -12.35 -26.29 7.00
C VAL A 437 -11.48 -25.07 7.28
N CYS A 438 -12.04 -23.88 7.07
CA CYS A 438 -11.33 -22.61 7.04
C CYS A 438 -12.08 -21.55 7.86
N LEU A 439 -11.35 -20.84 8.73
CA LEU A 439 -11.84 -19.67 9.47
C LEU A 439 -11.16 -18.40 8.96
N PRO A 440 -11.86 -17.55 8.17
CA PRO A 440 -11.31 -16.29 7.68
C PRO A 440 -11.43 -15.18 8.74
N LEU A 441 -10.30 -14.76 9.30
CA LEU A 441 -10.22 -13.67 10.28
C LEU A 441 -9.60 -12.41 9.64
N PHE A 442 -10.13 -11.24 9.98
CA PHE A 442 -9.76 -9.96 9.37
C PHE A 442 -9.33 -8.92 10.41
N LYS A 443 -8.30 -8.13 10.06
CA LYS A 443 -7.78 -7.02 10.88
C LYS A 443 -7.42 -5.83 10.00
N ARG A 444 -7.82 -4.62 10.39
CA ARG A 444 -7.42 -3.38 9.70
C ARG A 444 -5.92 -3.13 9.82
N VAL A 445 -5.29 -2.74 8.72
CA VAL A 445 -3.86 -2.44 8.61
C VAL A 445 -3.69 -1.02 8.09
N PHE A 446 -2.86 -0.25 8.78
CA PHE A 446 -2.52 1.12 8.45
C PHE A 446 -1.09 1.20 7.87
N PRO A 447 -0.78 2.23 7.05
CA PRO A 447 0.61 2.59 6.73
C PRO A 447 1.40 2.94 7.99
N LYS A 448 2.73 3.05 7.84
CA LYS A 448 3.63 3.53 8.88
C LYS A 448 4.41 4.74 8.36
N LEU A 449 4.55 5.77 9.19
CA LEU A 449 5.59 6.78 9.03
C LEU A 449 6.99 6.15 9.27
N LEU A 450 8.03 6.83 8.82
CA LEU A 450 9.41 6.50 9.14
C LEU A 450 9.75 6.99 10.56
N PRO A 451 10.67 6.33 11.29
CA PRO A 451 11.07 6.77 12.64
C PRO A 451 11.67 8.18 12.62
N GLU A 452 12.41 8.51 11.57
CA GLU A 452 12.94 9.84 11.25
C GLU A 452 11.87 10.95 11.28
N GLU A 453 10.61 10.63 10.96
CA GLU A 453 9.47 11.57 10.93
C GLU A 453 8.67 11.62 12.26
N ILE A 454 9.14 10.89 13.28
CA ILE A 454 8.47 10.73 14.59
C ILE A 454 9.27 11.38 15.72
N GLU A 455 10.61 11.45 15.60
CA GLU A 455 11.49 11.88 16.69
C GLU A 455 11.72 13.40 16.79
N GLU A 456 11.46 14.19 15.74
CA GLU A 456 11.71 15.65 15.76
C GLU A 456 10.64 16.49 16.49
N ASP A 457 9.39 16.00 16.58
CA ASP A 457 8.23 16.84 16.94
C ASP A 457 7.94 16.92 18.45
N GLY A 458 8.86 17.55 19.19
CA GLY A 458 8.63 17.95 20.59
C GLY A 458 7.82 19.25 20.76
N ALA A 459 7.86 20.16 19.78
CA ALA A 459 7.28 21.51 19.91
C ALA A 459 6.81 22.19 18.60
N HIS A 460 7.16 21.67 17.43
CA HIS A 460 6.88 22.31 16.15
C HIS A 460 6.02 21.44 15.23
N ALA A 461 5.61 22.01 14.10
CA ALA A 461 4.72 21.36 13.17
C ALA A 461 5.49 20.76 11.99
N ALA A 462 5.94 19.51 12.14
CA ALA A 462 5.99 18.57 11.03
C ALA A 462 6.81 19.06 9.81
N HIS A 463 8.13 19.23 9.98
CA HIS A 463 9.05 19.52 8.89
C HIS A 463 9.34 18.29 8.01
N PHE A 464 8.29 17.81 7.33
CA PHE A 464 8.45 16.87 6.21
C PHE A 464 9.19 17.56 5.05
N PRO A 465 10.03 16.82 4.29
CA PRO A 465 10.99 17.38 3.33
C PRO A 465 10.40 17.94 2.01
#